data_AF-F2Z5S7-F1
#
_entry.id   AF-F2Z5S7-F1
#
_cell.length_a   1.000
_cell.length_b   1.000
_cell.length_c   1.000
_cell.angle_alpha   90.00
_cell.angle_beta   90.00
_cell.angle_gamma   90.00
#
_symmetry.space_group_name_H-M   'P 1'
#
loop_
_entity.id
_entity.type
_entity.pdbx_description
1 polymer ?
#
loop_
_entity_poly.entity_id
_entity_poly.type
_entity_poly.pdbx_seq_one_letter_code
_entity_poly.pdbx_strand_id
1 'polypeptide(L)'
;MFISLQEPSLYTVKAILILDNDGDRLFAKYYDDTYPSVKEQKAFEKNIFNKTHRTDSEIALLEGLTVVYKSSIDLYFYVIGSSYENELMLMAVLNCLFDSLSQMLRKNVEKRALLENMEGLFLAVDEIVDGGVILESDPQQVVHRVALRGEDVPLTEQTVSQVYLFSLHPPSGLEFFWNFPN
;
A
#
# COMPACT_ATOMS: atom_id res chain seq x y z
N MET A 1 -14.16 -37.99 8.15
CA MET A 1 -13.26 -36.84 8.29
C MET A 1 -13.65 -35.86 7.19
N PHE A 2 -14.52 -34.91 7.51
CA PHE A 2 -14.94 -33.89 6.53
C PHE A 2 -13.82 -32.87 6.44
N ILE A 3 -13.20 -32.75 5.27
CA ILE A 3 -12.39 -31.58 4.94
C ILE A 3 -13.39 -30.46 4.74
N SER A 4 -13.50 -29.54 5.70
CA SER A 4 -14.18 -28.27 5.46
C SER A 4 -13.38 -27.57 4.37
N LEU A 5 -13.88 -27.61 3.14
CA LEU A 5 -13.47 -26.69 2.08
C LEU A 5 -13.85 -25.31 2.59
N GLN A 6 -12.89 -24.65 3.24
CA GLN A 6 -13.05 -23.26 3.63
C GLN A 6 -13.19 -22.48 2.32
N GLU A 7 -14.36 -21.88 2.11
CA GLU A 7 -14.60 -21.04 0.95
C GLU A 7 -13.50 -19.98 0.90
N PRO A 8 -12.88 -19.73 -0.27
CA PRO A 8 -11.84 -18.72 -0.38
C PRO A 8 -12.42 -17.37 0.05
N SER A 9 -11.92 -16.84 1.18
CA SER A 9 -12.30 -15.51 1.65
C SER A 9 -11.47 -14.47 0.90
N LEU A 10 -12.15 -13.46 0.35
CA LEU A 10 -11.48 -12.30 -0.26
C LEU A 10 -10.70 -11.45 0.75
N TYR A 11 -10.97 -11.64 2.04
CA TYR A 11 -10.33 -10.95 3.18
C TYR A 11 -8.97 -11.57 3.51
N THR A 12 -7.99 -11.29 2.67
CA THR A 12 -6.63 -11.84 2.78
C THR A 12 -5.81 -11.12 3.86
N VAL A 13 -5.97 -9.80 4.00
CA VAL A 13 -5.14 -8.98 4.89
C VAL A 13 -5.89 -8.62 6.16
N LYS A 14 -5.35 -9.03 7.31
CA LYS A 14 -5.87 -8.71 8.64
C LYS A 14 -5.29 -7.42 9.19
N ALA A 15 -4.01 -7.14 8.94
CA ALA A 15 -3.38 -5.90 9.36
C ALA A 15 -2.15 -5.53 8.52
N ILE A 16 -1.84 -4.24 8.46
CA ILE A 16 -0.59 -3.69 7.94
C ILE A 16 0.04 -2.82 9.03
N LEU A 17 1.30 -3.06 9.36
CA LEU A 17 2.02 -2.35 10.41
C LEU A 17 3.36 -1.82 9.88
N ILE A 18 3.74 -0.63 10.35
CA ILE A 18 5.09 -0.09 10.19
C ILE A 18 5.58 0.33 11.57
N LEU A 19 6.65 -0.30 12.02
CA LEU A 19 7.32 -0.04 13.29
C LEU A 19 8.69 0.58 13.03
N ASP A 20 9.21 1.33 13.99
CA ASP A 20 10.59 1.79 13.96
C ASP A 20 11.58 0.75 14.54
N ASN A 21 12.85 1.13 14.60
CA ASN A 21 13.92 0.29 15.12
C ASN A 21 13.83 -0.01 16.63
N ASP A 22 13.00 0.70 17.38
CA ASP A 22 12.73 0.44 18.80
C ASP A 22 11.46 -0.39 19.02
N GLY A 23 10.73 -0.69 17.93
CA GLY A 23 9.46 -1.39 17.94
C GLY A 23 8.26 -0.48 18.23
N ASP A 24 8.46 0.84 18.18
CA ASP A 24 7.38 1.81 18.34
C ASP A 24 6.58 1.94 17.04
N ARG A 25 5.25 2.06 17.21
CA ARG A 25 4.30 2.14 16.10
C ARG A 25 4.41 3.48 15.38
N LEU A 26 4.76 3.45 14.09
CA LEU A 26 4.63 4.60 13.18
C LEU A 26 3.28 4.57 12.44
N PHE A 27 2.89 3.38 11.97
CA PHE A 27 1.62 3.16 11.30
C PHE A 27 1.05 1.79 11.67
N ALA A 28 -0.27 1.74 11.85
CA ALA A 28 -0.99 0.48 12.03
C ALA A 28 -2.41 0.61 11.49
N LYS A 29 -2.82 -0.31 10.62
CA LYS A 29 -4.19 -0.45 10.14
C LYS A 29 -4.62 -1.90 10.29
N TYR A 30 -5.66 -2.12 11.09
CA TYR A 30 -6.29 -3.43 11.33
C TYR A 30 -7.62 -3.47 10.58
N TYR A 31 -7.86 -4.55 9.85
CA TYR A 31 -9.05 -4.73 9.01
C TYR A 31 -10.09 -5.67 9.61
N ASP A 32 -9.77 -6.31 10.74
CA ASP A 32 -10.68 -7.18 11.47
C ASP A 32 -10.66 -6.94 12.99
N ASP A 33 -11.58 -7.62 13.67
CA ASP A 33 -11.76 -7.53 15.12
C ASP A 33 -10.89 -8.51 15.92
N THR A 34 -9.79 -9.05 15.34
CA THR A 34 -8.88 -9.95 16.08
C THR A 34 -8.22 -9.23 17.27
N TYR A 35 -7.90 -7.94 17.09
CA TYR A 35 -7.31 -7.08 18.12
C TYR A 35 -8.12 -5.78 18.27
N PRO A 36 -9.29 -5.83 18.94
CA PRO A 36 -10.25 -4.72 18.96
C PRO A 36 -9.77 -3.54 19.81
N SER A 37 -8.93 -3.79 20.83
CA SER A 37 -8.42 -2.73 21.70
C SER A 37 -6.99 -2.31 21.32
N VAL A 38 -6.69 -1.02 21.49
CA VAL A 38 -5.32 -0.47 21.32
C VAL A 38 -4.30 -1.19 22.21
N LYS A 39 -4.72 -1.65 23.39
CA LYS A 39 -3.88 -2.40 24.32
C LYS A 39 -3.46 -3.74 23.74
N GLU A 40 -4.39 -4.48 23.15
CA GLU A 40 -4.12 -5.78 22.50
C GLU A 40 -3.27 -5.59 21.25
N GLN A 41 -3.58 -4.60 20.42
CA GLN A 41 -2.76 -4.27 19.24
C GLN A 41 -1.30 -3.98 19.61
N LYS A 42 -1.05 -3.14 20.63
CA LYS A 42 0.31 -2.84 21.10
C LYS A 42 1.02 -4.07 21.67
N ALA A 43 0.29 -4.96 22.35
CA ALA A 43 0.87 -6.21 22.86
C ALA A 43 1.29 -7.13 21.70
N PHE A 44 0.46 -7.23 20.66
CA PHE A 44 0.75 -7.98 19.45
C PHE A 44 1.93 -7.41 18.67
N GLU A 45 1.96 -6.09 18.44
CA GLU A 45 3.08 -5.38 17.78
C GLU A 45 4.41 -5.65 18.49
N LYS A 46 4.42 -5.54 19.82
CA LYS A 46 5.61 -5.84 20.63
C LYS A 46 6.03 -7.30 20.49
N ASN A 47 5.08 -8.24 20.41
CA ASN A 47 5.37 -9.66 20.22
C ASN A 47 5.97 -9.95 18.84
N ILE A 48 5.38 -9.39 17.78
CA ILE A 48 5.92 -9.47 16.42
C ILE A 48 7.34 -8.94 16.39
N PHE A 49 7.55 -7.69 16.84
CA PHE A 49 8.85 -7.04 16.78
C PHE A 49 9.94 -7.86 17.49
N ASN A 50 9.65 -8.33 18.72
CA ASN A 50 10.59 -9.16 19.49
C ASN A 50 11.01 -10.45 18.76
N LYS A 51 10.11 -11.03 17.96
CA LYS A 51 10.36 -12.29 17.25
C LYS A 51 11.00 -12.09 15.88
N THR A 52 10.82 -10.94 15.24
CA THR A 52 11.28 -10.71 13.86
C THR A 52 12.52 -9.83 13.74
N HIS A 53 12.77 -8.91 14.69
CA HIS A 53 13.82 -7.89 14.53
C HIS A 53 15.25 -8.44 14.41
N ARG A 54 15.48 -9.69 14.84
CA ARG A 54 16.80 -10.39 14.81
C ARG A 54 16.89 -11.48 13.77
N THR A 55 15.87 -11.64 12.93
CA THR A 55 15.73 -12.81 12.07
C THR A 55 15.67 -12.36 10.62
N ASP A 56 16.57 -12.91 9.81
CA ASP A 56 16.68 -12.64 8.37
C ASP A 56 15.58 -13.34 7.53
N SER A 57 14.62 -13.99 8.18
CA SER A 57 13.45 -14.56 7.50
C SER A 57 12.51 -13.44 7.03
N GLU A 58 11.80 -13.63 5.94
CA GLU A 58 10.80 -12.66 5.45
C GLU A 58 9.38 -13.05 5.86
N ILE A 59 9.21 -14.23 6.47
CA ILE A 59 7.92 -14.84 6.78
C ILE A 59 8.01 -15.54 8.14
N ALA A 60 6.96 -15.38 8.97
CA ALA A 60 6.81 -16.02 10.26
C ALA A 60 5.35 -16.40 10.52
N LEU A 61 5.13 -17.53 11.19
CA LEU A 61 3.81 -17.92 11.70
C LEU A 61 3.74 -17.61 13.19
N LEU A 62 2.92 -16.63 13.56
CA LEU A 62 2.84 -16.09 14.92
C LEU A 62 1.39 -16.07 15.39
N GLU A 63 1.09 -16.73 16.52
CA GLU A 63 -0.26 -16.75 17.11
C GLU A 63 -1.36 -17.27 16.15
N GLY A 64 -1.00 -18.14 15.21
CA GLY A 64 -1.94 -18.62 14.19
C GLY A 64 -2.21 -17.59 13.09
N LEU A 65 -1.33 -16.60 12.93
CA LEU A 65 -1.35 -15.62 11.86
C LEU A 65 -0.08 -15.72 11.02
N THR A 66 -0.24 -15.59 9.72
CA THR A 66 0.89 -15.53 8.81
C THR A 66 1.36 -14.08 8.71
N VAL A 67 2.61 -13.85 9.06
CA VAL A 67 3.23 -12.52 9.10
C VAL A 67 4.35 -12.51 8.09
N VAL A 68 4.22 -11.69 7.05
CA VAL A 68 5.31 -11.38 6.14
C VAL A 68 5.90 -10.03 6.49
N TYR A 69 7.22 -9.91 6.42
CA TYR A 69 7.89 -8.70 6.87
C TYR A 69 9.18 -8.39 6.13
N LYS A 70 9.51 -7.11 6.11
CA LYS A 70 10.73 -6.57 5.50
C LYS A 70 11.25 -5.43 6.36
N SER A 71 12.56 -5.35 6.54
CA SER A 71 13.22 -4.24 7.23
C SER A 71 13.94 -3.32 6.23
N SER A 72 14.05 -2.04 6.56
CA SER A 72 14.81 -1.06 5.79
C SER A 72 15.36 0.01 6.73
N ILE A 73 16.69 0.14 6.80
CA ILE A 73 17.43 1.10 7.64
C ILE A 73 16.98 1.06 9.11
N ASP A 74 15.95 1.82 9.47
CA ASP A 74 15.38 1.98 10.81
C ASP A 74 13.86 1.74 10.87
N LEU A 75 13.31 1.06 9.85
CA LEU A 75 11.90 0.73 9.68
C LEU A 75 11.68 -0.77 9.52
N TYR A 76 10.57 -1.26 10.05
CA TYR A 76 10.09 -2.63 9.90
C TYR A 76 8.65 -2.62 9.37
N PHE A 77 8.45 -3.21 8.19
CA PHE A 77 7.18 -3.32 7.51
C PHE A 77 6.60 -4.72 7.71
N TYR A 78 5.31 -4.80 8.03
CA TYR A 78 4.60 -6.05 8.26
C TYR A 78 3.26 -6.07 7.53
N VAL A 79 2.95 -7.21 6.92
CA VAL A 79 1.60 -7.54 6.44
C VAL A 79 1.18 -8.85 7.11
N ILE A 80 0.01 -8.83 7.73
CA ILE A 80 -0.52 -9.94 8.53
C ILE A 80 -1.77 -10.48 7.84
N GLY A 81 -1.80 -11.78 7.63
CA GLY A 81 -2.97 -12.54 7.15
C GLY A 81 -3.32 -13.68 8.09
N SER A 82 -4.36 -14.44 7.73
CA SER A 82 -4.70 -15.66 8.46
C SER A 82 -3.66 -16.77 8.23
N SER A 83 -3.59 -17.78 9.12
CA SER A 83 -2.66 -18.92 8.97
C SER A 83 -2.82 -19.74 7.69
N TYR A 84 -3.99 -19.64 7.05
CA TYR A 84 -4.32 -20.38 5.82
C TYR A 84 -4.16 -19.53 4.56
N GLU A 85 -3.81 -18.25 4.69
CA GLU A 85 -3.62 -17.37 3.54
C GLU A 85 -2.35 -17.72 2.76
N ASN A 86 -2.38 -17.43 1.46
CA ASN A 86 -1.20 -17.61 0.63
C ASN A 86 -0.15 -16.53 0.94
N GLU A 87 1.00 -16.97 1.45
CA GLU A 87 2.13 -16.11 1.79
C GLU A 87 2.59 -15.23 0.62
N LEU A 88 2.50 -15.73 -0.62
CA LEU A 88 2.86 -14.99 -1.82
C LEU A 88 1.93 -13.79 -2.07
N MET A 89 0.64 -13.90 -1.71
CA MET A 89 -0.28 -12.77 -1.81
C MET A 89 0.06 -11.69 -0.79
N LEU A 90 0.36 -12.09 0.45
CA LEU A 90 0.81 -11.15 1.49
C LEU A 90 2.15 -10.49 1.11
N MET A 91 3.09 -11.26 0.56
CA MET A 91 4.36 -10.73 0.05
C MET A 91 4.15 -9.75 -1.11
N ALA A 92 3.16 -9.98 -1.98
CA ALA A 92 2.83 -9.04 -3.05
C ALA A 92 2.35 -7.69 -2.47
N VAL A 93 1.50 -7.71 -1.44
CA VAL A 93 1.08 -6.49 -0.72
C VAL A 93 2.28 -5.79 -0.08
N LEU A 94 3.13 -6.54 0.63
CA LEU A 94 4.31 -6.00 1.30
C LEU A 94 5.28 -5.34 0.31
N ASN A 95 5.57 -6.00 -0.80
CA ASN A 95 6.46 -5.47 -1.83
C ASN A 95 5.84 -4.28 -2.55
N CYS A 96 4.55 -4.34 -2.89
CA CYS A 96 3.82 -3.22 -3.49
C CYS A 96 3.93 -1.97 -2.59
N LEU A 97 3.61 -2.11 -1.30
CA LEU A 97 3.73 -1.01 -0.33
C LEU A 97 5.15 -0.46 -0.26
N PHE A 98 6.14 -1.34 -0.09
CA PHE A 98 7.54 -0.93 0.04
C PHE A 98 8.05 -0.21 -1.22
N ASP A 99 7.75 -0.74 -2.40
CA ASP A 99 8.22 -0.19 -3.68
C ASP A 99 7.48 1.11 -4.03
N SER A 100 6.19 1.24 -3.69
CA SER A 100 5.46 2.50 -3.82
C SER A 100 6.07 3.58 -2.93
N LEU A 101 6.32 3.27 -1.65
CA LEU A 101 6.98 4.21 -0.74
C LEU A 101 8.40 4.55 -1.20
N SER A 102 9.15 3.57 -1.70
CA SER A 102 10.48 3.79 -2.27
C SER A 102 10.45 4.78 -3.44
N GLN A 103 9.46 4.67 -4.33
CA GLN A 103 9.29 5.65 -5.42
C GLN A 103 8.94 7.05 -4.90
N MET A 104 7.98 7.13 -3.97
CA MET A 104 7.51 8.40 -3.41
C MET A 104 8.57 9.11 -2.57
N LEU A 105 9.41 8.35 -1.86
CA LEU A 105 10.49 8.82 -1.00
C LEU A 105 11.85 8.88 -1.72
N ARG A 106 11.87 8.79 -3.06
CA ARG A 106 13.09 8.88 -3.88
C ARG A 106 14.20 7.92 -3.45
N LYS A 107 13.80 6.68 -3.13
CA LYS A 107 14.63 5.55 -2.67
C LYS A 107 15.21 5.70 -1.26
N ASN A 108 14.80 6.72 -0.50
CA ASN A 108 15.21 6.88 0.90
C ASN A 108 14.08 6.46 1.85
N VAL A 109 13.92 5.15 2.04
CA VAL A 109 12.89 4.59 2.92
C VAL A 109 13.44 4.48 4.35
N GLU A 110 13.45 5.60 5.06
CA GLU A 110 13.85 5.71 6.47
C GLU A 110 12.77 6.43 7.29
N LYS A 111 12.81 6.29 8.63
CA LYS A 111 11.82 6.86 9.55
C LYS A 111 11.57 8.35 9.31
N ARG A 112 12.64 9.12 9.11
CA ARG A 112 12.52 10.57 8.86
C ARG A 112 11.74 10.86 7.58
N ALA A 113 12.14 10.26 6.46
CA ALA A 113 11.50 10.48 5.17
C ALA A 113 10.03 10.03 5.17
N LEU A 114 9.74 8.90 5.83
CA LEU A 114 8.37 8.41 5.98
C LEU A 114 7.49 9.37 6.79
N LEU A 115 8.01 9.89 7.91
CA LEU A 115 7.29 10.86 8.75
C LEU A 115 7.04 12.19 8.02
N GLU A 116 7.95 12.61 7.14
CA GLU A 116 7.77 13.79 6.29
C GLU A 116 6.68 13.59 5.21
N ASN A 117 6.32 12.35 4.86
CA ASN A 117 5.30 12.02 3.85
C ASN A 117 4.30 10.95 4.32
N MET A 118 3.69 11.17 5.49
CA MET A 118 2.68 10.27 6.04
C MET A 118 1.38 10.24 5.22
N GLU A 119 0.99 11.36 4.61
CA GLU A 119 -0.20 11.43 3.73
C GLU A 119 -0.06 10.48 2.54
N GLY A 120 1.12 10.47 1.92
CA GLY A 120 1.43 9.53 0.86
C GLY A 120 1.32 8.06 1.31
N LEU A 121 1.79 7.73 2.51
CA LEU A 121 1.63 6.39 3.08
C LEU A 121 0.16 6.02 3.24
N PHE A 122 -0.69 6.90 3.79
CA PHE A 122 -2.11 6.62 3.96
C PHE A 122 -2.80 6.36 2.62
N LEU A 123 -2.57 7.23 1.63
CA LEU A 123 -3.14 7.08 0.29
C LEU A 123 -2.65 5.80 -0.41
N ALA A 124 -1.35 5.46 -0.27
CA ALA A 124 -0.81 4.24 -0.85
C ALA A 124 -1.47 2.99 -0.24
N VAL A 125 -1.62 2.93 1.09
CA VAL A 125 -2.28 1.80 1.75
C VAL A 125 -3.74 1.68 1.32
N ASP A 126 -4.46 2.79 1.15
CA ASP A 126 -5.86 2.79 0.70
C ASP A 126 -6.03 2.33 -0.76
N GLU A 127 -5.03 2.56 -1.63
CA GLU A 127 -5.04 2.03 -3.00
C GLU A 127 -4.67 0.52 -3.05
N ILE A 128 -3.88 0.03 -2.09
CA ILE A 128 -3.42 -1.37 -2.07
C ILE A 128 -4.47 -2.29 -1.42
N VAL A 129 -5.04 -1.88 -0.27
CA VAL A 129 -5.97 -2.71 0.51
C VAL A 129 -7.16 -1.89 1.01
N ASP A 130 -8.37 -2.39 0.73
CA ASP A 130 -9.62 -1.86 1.26
C ASP A 130 -10.39 -2.94 2.01
N GLY A 131 -10.74 -2.67 3.27
CA GLY A 131 -11.45 -3.63 4.13
C GLY A 131 -10.79 -5.00 4.27
N GLY A 132 -9.46 -5.11 4.09
CA GLY A 132 -8.73 -6.38 4.10
C GLY A 132 -8.69 -7.14 2.77
N VAL A 133 -9.31 -6.57 1.71
CA VAL A 133 -9.28 -7.07 0.34
C VAL A 133 -8.17 -6.37 -0.43
N ILE A 134 -7.35 -7.13 -1.15
CA ILE A 134 -6.27 -6.59 -1.99
C ILE A 134 -6.89 -6.01 -3.26
N LEU A 135 -6.69 -4.71 -3.49
CA LEU A 135 -7.17 -3.98 -4.67
C LEU A 135 -6.11 -3.86 -5.76
N GLU A 136 -4.86 -3.61 -5.36
CA GLU A 136 -3.75 -3.38 -6.27
C GLU A 136 -2.45 -4.00 -5.72
N SER A 137 -1.64 -4.55 -6.62
CA SER A 137 -0.33 -5.15 -6.30
C SER A 137 0.81 -4.61 -7.16
N ASP A 138 0.51 -3.76 -8.15
CA ASP A 138 1.52 -3.04 -8.93
C ASP A 138 1.84 -1.68 -8.28
N PRO A 139 3.08 -1.48 -7.78
CA PRO A 139 3.45 -0.24 -7.11
C PRO A 139 3.41 0.98 -8.05
N GLN A 140 3.58 0.80 -9.37
CA GLN A 140 3.50 1.91 -10.32
C GLN A 140 2.07 2.47 -10.42
N GLN A 141 1.07 1.59 -10.41
CA GLN A 141 -0.34 1.99 -10.44
C GLN A 141 -0.73 2.71 -9.15
N VAL A 142 -0.28 2.20 -8.00
CA VAL A 142 -0.50 2.84 -6.70
C VAL A 142 0.06 4.26 -6.70
N VAL A 143 1.34 4.42 -7.05
CA VAL A 143 1.99 5.75 -7.03
C VAL A 143 1.31 6.71 -7.99
N HIS A 144 0.90 6.24 -9.17
CA HIS A 144 0.16 7.06 -10.13
C HIS A 144 -1.16 7.57 -9.54
N ARG A 145 -1.95 6.70 -8.90
CA ARG A 145 -3.23 7.10 -8.29
C ARG A 145 -3.06 7.98 -7.06
N VAL A 146 -2.04 7.73 -6.25
CA VAL A 146 -1.69 8.58 -5.10
C VAL A 146 -1.34 9.99 -5.57
N ALA A 147 -0.57 10.13 -6.65
CA ALA A 147 -0.24 11.44 -7.20
C ALA A 147 -1.48 12.23 -7.66
N LEU A 148 -2.46 11.55 -8.26
CA LEU A 148 -3.73 12.17 -8.68
C LEU A 148 -4.61 12.60 -7.50
N ARG A 149 -4.46 11.98 -6.32
CA ARG A 149 -5.23 12.32 -5.11
C ARG A 149 -4.56 13.39 -4.25
N GLY A 150 -3.23 13.52 -4.31
CA GLY A 150 -2.48 14.56 -3.59
C GLY A 150 -2.51 15.93 -4.26
N GLU A 151 -2.79 15.95 -5.56
CA GLU A 151 -3.12 17.16 -6.29
C GLU A 151 -4.64 17.41 -6.19
N ASP A 152 -5.07 18.37 -5.37
CA ASP A 152 -6.39 19.02 -5.48
C ASP A 152 -6.47 19.80 -6.82
N VAL A 153 -6.20 19.14 -7.94
CA VAL A 153 -6.29 19.72 -9.28
C VAL A 153 -7.68 19.34 -9.81
N PRO A 154 -8.61 20.31 -9.93
CA PRO A 154 -9.90 20.02 -10.52
C PRO A 154 -9.69 19.45 -11.92
N LEU A 155 -10.34 18.30 -12.18
CA LEU A 155 -10.31 17.53 -13.43
C LEU A 155 -10.57 18.34 -14.72
N THR A 156 -10.98 19.60 -14.60
CA THR A 156 -11.28 20.51 -15.71
C THR A 156 -10.05 21.02 -16.47
N GLU A 157 -8.82 20.94 -15.92
CA GLU A 157 -7.65 21.54 -16.59
C GLU A 157 -6.81 20.57 -17.44
N GLN A 158 -6.96 19.26 -17.24
CA GLN A 158 -6.17 18.26 -17.99
C GLN A 158 -6.66 18.06 -19.43
N THR A 159 -7.97 18.18 -19.68
CA THR A 159 -8.52 18.10 -21.04
C THR A 159 -8.22 19.37 -21.84
N VAL A 160 -8.26 20.54 -21.21
CA VAL A 160 -8.04 21.83 -21.88
C VAL A 160 -6.58 22.01 -22.26
N SER A 161 -5.63 21.58 -21.41
CA SER A 161 -4.19 21.66 -21.72
C SER A 161 -3.80 20.83 -22.95
N GLN A 162 -4.41 19.64 -23.13
CA GLN A 162 -4.21 18.82 -24.32
C GLN A 162 -4.83 19.45 -25.58
N VAL A 163 -6.00 20.10 -25.46
CA VAL A 163 -6.66 20.82 -26.57
C VAL A 163 -5.90 22.10 -26.97
N TYR A 164 -5.35 22.84 -26.01
CA TYR A 164 -4.51 24.01 -26.28
C TYR A 164 -3.18 23.63 -26.91
N LEU A 165 -2.55 22.53 -26.47
CA LEU A 165 -1.31 22.03 -27.06
C LEU A 165 -1.54 21.57 -28.52
N PHE A 166 -2.69 20.95 -28.81
CA PHE A 166 -3.09 20.60 -30.18
C PHE A 166 -3.39 21.83 -31.05
N SER A 167 -3.91 22.91 -30.46
CA SER A 167 -4.17 24.17 -31.18
C SER A 167 -2.89 24.97 -31.47
N LEU A 168 -1.87 24.89 -30.61
CA LEU A 168 -0.60 25.61 -30.79
C LEU A 168 0.41 24.85 -31.67
N HIS A 169 0.35 23.52 -31.68
CA HIS A 169 1.16 22.67 -32.55
C HIS A 169 0.29 21.62 -33.26
N PRO A 170 -0.36 21.99 -34.38
CA PRO A 170 -1.07 21.01 -35.19
C PRO A 170 -0.06 20.01 -35.78
N PRO A 171 -0.26 18.69 -35.62
CA PRO A 171 0.52 17.70 -36.35
C PRO A 171 0.25 17.90 -37.85
N SER A 172 1.31 18.08 -38.63
CA SER A 172 1.25 18.24 -40.08
C SER A 172 0.64 16.99 -40.71
N GLY A 173 -0.68 17.03 -41.01
CA GLY A 173 -1.35 15.95 -41.74
C GLY A 173 -2.82 15.68 -41.42
N LEU A 174 -3.49 16.44 -40.55
CA LEU A 174 -4.92 16.23 -40.27
C LEU A 174 -5.71 17.55 -40.36
N GLU A 175 -6.33 17.81 -41.52
CA GLU A 175 -7.41 18.79 -41.64
C GLU A 175 -8.64 18.26 -40.89
N PHE A 176 -8.74 18.58 -39.59
CA PHE A 176 -9.95 18.34 -38.82
C PHE A 176 -11.01 19.38 -39.22
N PHE A 177 -11.98 18.91 -40.00
CA PHE A 177 -13.24 19.56 -40.30
C PHE A 177 -13.93 20.03 -39.01
N TRP A 178 -13.88 21.33 -38.73
CA TRP A 178 -14.85 22.00 -37.86
C TRP A 178 -15.67 22.99 -38.70
N ASN A 179 -16.69 22.46 -39.39
CA ASN A 179 -17.80 23.28 -39.86
C ASN A 179 -18.65 23.65 -38.64
N PHE A 180 -18.52 24.89 -38.16
CA PHE A 180 -19.57 25.52 -37.38
C PHE A 180 -20.48 26.30 -38.35
N PRO A 181 -21.82 26.15 -38.30
CA PRO A 181 -22.76 26.93 -39.12
C PRO A 181 -22.74 28.41 -38.68
N ASN A 182 -22.85 29.43 -39.53
CA ASN A 182 -23.47 29.55 -40.87
C ASN A 182 -22.54 30.20 -41.90
#